data_AF-A0A6A6JAV6-F1
#
_entry.id   AF-A0A6A6JAV6-F1
#
_cell.length_a   1.000
_cell.length_b   1.000
_cell.length_c   1.000
_cell.angle_alpha   90.00
_cell.angle_beta   90.00
_cell.angle_gamma   90.00
#
_symmetry.space_group_name_H-M   'P 1'
#
loop_
_entity.id
_entity.type
_entity.pdbx_description
1 polymer ?
#
loop_
_entity_poly.entity_id
_entity_poly.type
_entity_poly.pdbx_seq_one_letter_code
_entity_poly.pdbx_strand_id
1 'polypeptide(L)'
;MTRGNAHQVKVHYRGKSDDYLIFVENAQIVKDWLKDRSIPLAQVVNGFKIFVTHKQGNQGNFDGASDAQLNSEFGTHKAEEVIAQILEKGTIIETENPGRVASRNLTQGSLVSHN
;
A
#
# COMPACT_ATOMS: atom_id res chain seq x y z
N MET A 1 -9.91 -24.92 -6.03
CA MET A 1 -8.50 -25.33 -6.20
C MET A 1 -7.71 -24.10 -6.64
N THR A 2 -6.50 -23.94 -6.10
CA THR A 2 -5.52 -22.84 -6.26
C THR A 2 -6.10 -21.42 -6.27
N ARG A 3 -6.44 -20.92 -5.07
CA ARG A 3 -6.60 -19.47 -4.84
C ARG A 3 -5.21 -18.86 -5.08
N GLY A 4 -5.00 -18.32 -6.27
CA GLY A 4 -3.74 -17.69 -6.67
C GLY A 4 -3.26 -16.79 -5.54
N ASN A 5 -2.05 -17.06 -5.08
CA ASN A 5 -1.39 -16.34 -4.02
C ASN A 5 -1.20 -14.88 -4.48
N ALA A 6 -2.21 -14.04 -4.25
CA ALA A 6 -2.18 -12.63 -4.62
C ALA A 6 -1.29 -11.90 -3.61
N HIS A 7 0.02 -12.11 -3.75
CA HIS A 7 1.04 -11.24 -3.18
C HIS A 7 0.86 -9.87 -3.80
N GLN A 8 -0.03 -9.08 -3.22
CA GLN A 8 -0.35 -7.75 -3.71
C GLN A 8 0.49 -6.76 -2.92
N VAL A 9 1.52 -6.26 -3.60
CA VAL A 9 2.32 -5.15 -3.08
C VAL A 9 1.55 -3.87 -3.39
N LYS A 10 1.25 -3.10 -2.35
CA LYS A 10 0.59 -1.81 -2.49
C LYS A 10 1.47 -0.74 -1.87
N VAL A 11 1.49 0.45 -2.46
CA VAL A 11 2.18 1.61 -1.86
C VAL A 11 1.11 2.53 -1.31
N HIS A 12 1.18 2.79 -0.01
CA HIS A 12 0.25 3.64 0.71
C HIS A 12 0.89 4.99 1.00
N TYR A 13 0.28 6.05 0.48
CA TYR A 13 0.61 7.43 0.76
C TYR A 13 -0.44 8.07 1.65
N ARG A 14 -0.02 8.52 2.84
CA ARG A 14 -0.88 9.30 3.74
C ARG A 14 -0.84 10.75 3.31
N GLY A 15 -1.93 11.22 2.71
CA GLY A 15 -2.13 12.63 2.37
C GLY A 15 -2.52 13.48 3.58
N LYS A 16 -2.88 14.73 3.30
CA LYS A 16 -3.37 15.69 4.29
C LYS A 16 -4.85 15.46 4.60
N SER A 17 -5.64 15.28 3.55
CA SER A 17 -7.09 15.07 3.64
C SER A 17 -7.43 13.58 3.58
N ASP A 18 -6.85 12.89 2.60
CA ASP A 18 -7.21 11.52 2.25
C ASP A 18 -5.96 10.66 2.06
N ASP A 19 -6.15 9.36 2.29
CA ASP A 19 -5.12 8.35 2.13
C ASP A 19 -5.22 7.73 0.73
N TYR A 20 -4.10 7.74 0.00
CA TYR A 20 -4.00 7.25 -1.36
C TYR A 20 -3.18 5.96 -1.41
N LEU A 21 -3.57 5.05 -2.28
CA LEU A 21 -2.81 3.83 -2.53
C LEU A 21 -2.78 3.48 -4.00
N ILE A 22 -1.69 2.84 -4.39
CA ILE A 22 -1.50 2.28 -5.72
C ILE A 22 -1.06 0.84 -5.60
N PHE A 23 -1.45 0.03 -6.58
CA PHE A 23 -0.97 -1.34 -6.69
C PHE A 23 0.26 -1.37 -7.59
N VAL A 24 1.31 -2.02 -7.09
CA VAL A 24 2.55 -2.22 -7.83
C VAL A 24 2.77 -3.70 -8.02
N GLU A 25 3.57 -4.04 -9.02
CA GLU A 25 3.87 -5.43 -9.31
C GLU A 25 4.77 -6.04 -8.23
N ASN A 26 5.78 -5.29 -7.77
CA ASN A 26 6.71 -5.75 -6.73
C ASN A 26 7.36 -4.58 -5.96
N ALA A 27 7.74 -4.80 -4.71
CA ALA A 27 8.52 -3.85 -3.92
C ALA A 27 9.93 -3.63 -4.49
N GLN A 28 10.51 -4.66 -5.14
CA GLN A 28 11.83 -4.57 -5.76
C GLN A 28 11.83 -3.62 -6.96
N ILE A 29 10.86 -3.74 -7.87
CA ILE A 29 10.80 -2.88 -9.06
C ILE A 29 10.60 -1.40 -8.68
N VAL A 30 9.91 -1.12 -7.58
CA VAL A 30 9.81 0.24 -7.02
C VAL A 30 11.17 0.76 -6.55
N LYS A 31 11.97 -0.07 -5.87
CA LYS A 31 13.32 0.29 -5.42
C LYS A 31 14.27 0.50 -6.60
N ASP A 32 14.17 -0.35 -7.63
CA ASP A 32 14.93 -0.19 -8.87
C ASP A 32 14.50 1.07 -9.62
N TRP A 33 13.21 1.38 -9.70
CA TRP A 33 12.70 2.62 -10.28
C TRP A 33 13.17 3.86 -9.51
N LEU A 34 13.24 3.80 -8.18
CA LEU A 34 13.79 4.89 -7.36
C LEU A 34 15.28 5.15 -7.66
N LYS A 35 16.03 4.10 -8.05
CA LYS A 35 17.44 4.19 -8.44
C LYS A 35 17.62 4.61 -9.90
N ASP A 36 16.79 4.07 -10.78
CA ASP A 36 16.85 4.27 -12.23
C ASP A 36 15.47 4.64 -12.79
N ARG A 37 15.31 5.93 -13.10
CA ARG A 37 14.07 6.49 -13.66
C ARG A 37 13.88 6.20 -15.15
N SER A 38 14.74 5.41 -15.78
CA SER A 38 14.55 4.98 -17.19
C SER A 38 13.50 3.86 -17.30
N ILE A 39 13.17 3.22 -16.18
CA ILE A 39 12.11 2.20 -16.13
C ILE A 39 10.75 2.92 -16.25
N PRO A 40 9.92 2.57 -17.24
CA PRO A 40 8.61 3.19 -17.40
C PRO A 40 7.67 2.77 -16.27
N LEU A 41 6.96 3.74 -15.69
CA LEU A 41 5.98 3.52 -14.62
C LEU A 41 4.93 2.45 -14.99
N ALA A 42 4.57 2.35 -16.27
CA ALA A 42 3.66 1.32 -16.79
C ALA A 42 4.09 -0.12 -16.51
N GLN A 43 5.38 -0.37 -16.29
CA GLN A 43 5.92 -1.68 -15.92
C GLN A 43 6.00 -1.86 -14.39
N VAL A 44 5.96 -0.76 -13.63
CA VAL A 44 6.08 -0.75 -12.16
C VAL A 44 4.70 -0.88 -11.50
N VAL A 45 3.71 -0.16 -12.03
CA VAL A 45 2.34 -0.14 -11.50
C VAL A 45 1.45 -1.17 -12.19
N ASN A 46 0.58 -1.80 -11.41
CA ASN A 46 -0.43 -2.73 -11.91
C ASN A 46 -1.67 -1.95 -12.38
N GLY A 47 -1.45 -1.07 -13.36
CA GLY A 47 -2.41 -0.13 -13.91
C GLY A 47 -2.31 1.29 -13.32
N PHE A 48 -2.59 2.29 -14.16
CA PHE A 48 -2.61 3.72 -13.80
C PHE A 48 -3.89 4.09 -13.05
N LYS A 49 -4.21 3.37 -11.98
CA LYS A 49 -5.40 3.59 -11.16
C LYS A 49 -4.99 3.93 -9.74
N ILE A 50 -5.25 5.16 -9.35
CA ILE A 50 -5.05 5.63 -7.99
C ILE A 50 -6.31 5.33 -7.19
N PHE A 51 -6.11 4.71 -6.04
CA PHE A 51 -7.17 4.34 -5.13
C PHE A 51 -7.12 5.21 -3.89
N VAL A 52 -8.28 5.50 -3.33
CA VAL A 52 -8.43 6.23 -2.06
C VAL A 52 -9.13 5.32 -1.06
N THR A 53 -8.63 5.26 0.17
CA THR A 53 -9.24 4.44 1.23
C THR A 53 -10.21 5.24 2.12
N HIS A 54 -10.27 6.57 2.01
CA HIS A 54 -11.14 7.42 2.83
C HIS A 54 -11.07 7.07 4.35
N LYS A 55 -9.86 6.71 4.82
CA LYS A 55 -9.60 6.26 6.20
C LYS A 55 -10.31 4.93 6.59
N GLN A 56 -10.87 4.18 5.64
CA GLN A 56 -11.46 2.86 5.83
C GLN A 56 -10.41 1.74 5.78
N GLY A 57 -9.37 1.81 6.61
CA GLY A 57 -8.44 0.70 6.82
C GLY A 57 -7.76 0.13 5.57
N ASN A 58 -7.09 -1.02 5.73
CA ASN A 58 -6.26 -1.65 4.67
C ASN A 58 -6.96 -2.84 3.98
N GLN A 59 -8.20 -3.16 4.41
CA GLN A 59 -9.02 -4.28 3.96
C GLN A 59 -10.45 -3.78 3.72
N GLY A 60 -10.72 -3.26 2.51
CA GLY A 60 -12.03 -2.72 2.14
C GLY A 60 -12.13 -2.50 0.64
N ASN A 61 -13.30 -2.04 0.20
CA ASN A 61 -13.49 -1.54 -1.16
C ASN A 61 -12.67 -0.26 -1.32
N PHE A 62 -11.80 -0.25 -2.31
CA PHE A 62 -11.06 0.95 -2.67
C PHE A 62 -11.83 1.69 -3.76
N ASP A 63 -12.07 2.97 -3.54
CA ASP A 63 -12.66 3.83 -4.57
C ASP A 63 -11.56 4.45 -5.44
N GLY A 64 -11.89 4.73 -6.69
CA GLY A 64 -11.00 5.46 -7.58
C GLY A 64 -10.91 6.92 -7.16
N ALA A 65 -9.69 7.44 -7.01
CA ALA A 65 -9.51 8.85 -6.74
C ALA A 65 -10.03 9.69 -7.92
N SER A 66 -10.79 10.74 -7.64
CA SER A 66 -11.27 11.68 -8.66
C SER A 66 -10.19 12.72 -9.00
N ASP A 67 -10.19 13.25 -10.23
CA ASP A 67 -9.21 14.27 -10.67
C ASP A 67 -9.16 15.50 -9.73
N ALA A 68 -10.31 15.88 -9.17
CA ALA A 68 -10.40 16.97 -8.20
C ALA A 68 -9.63 16.68 -6.90
N GLN A 69 -9.68 15.44 -6.40
CA GLN A 69 -8.96 15.02 -5.19
C GLN A 69 -7.45 14.99 -5.46
N LEU A 70 -7.06 14.43 -6.60
CA LEU A 70 -5.67 14.38 -7.04
C LEU A 70 -5.07 15.79 -7.15
N ASN A 71 -5.78 16.70 -7.82
CA ASN A 71 -5.33 18.07 -7.96
C ASN A 71 -5.28 18.81 -6.62
N SER A 72 -6.21 18.55 -5.69
CA SER A 72 -6.22 19.22 -4.39
C SER A 72 -5.08 18.75 -3.47
N GLU A 73 -4.69 17.47 -3.53
CA GLU A 73 -3.66 16.91 -2.64
C GLU A 73 -2.25 16.93 -3.26
N PHE A 74 -2.13 16.64 -4.56
CA PHE A 74 -0.85 16.56 -5.26
C PHE A 74 -0.54 17.79 -6.12
N GLY A 75 -1.52 18.67 -6.36
CA GLY A 75 -1.37 19.83 -7.25
C GLY A 75 -1.36 19.48 -8.74
N THR A 76 -1.63 18.22 -9.09
CA THR A 76 -1.66 17.72 -10.47
C THR A 76 -2.79 16.72 -10.64
N HIS A 77 -3.43 16.72 -11.80
CA HIS A 77 -4.41 15.71 -12.21
C HIS A 77 -3.76 14.59 -13.04
N LYS A 78 -2.45 14.68 -13.34
CA LYS A 78 -1.77 13.65 -14.13
C LYS A 78 -1.48 12.44 -13.26
N ALA A 79 -2.13 11.32 -13.58
CA ALA A 79 -1.94 10.06 -12.87
C ALA A 79 -0.47 9.65 -12.74
N GLU A 80 0.33 9.84 -13.80
CA GLU A 80 1.77 9.51 -13.79
C GLU A 80 2.57 10.31 -12.76
N GLU A 81 2.31 11.62 -12.64
CA GLU A 81 3.00 12.47 -11.66
C GLU A 81 2.56 12.15 -10.23
N VAL A 82 1.27 11.88 -10.03
CA VAL A 82 0.75 11.44 -8.73
C VAL A 82 1.39 10.12 -8.32
N ILE A 83 1.45 9.14 -9.23
CA ILE A 83 2.05 7.83 -8.97
C ILE A 83 3.52 7.98 -8.61
N ALA A 84 4.28 8.79 -9.34
CA ALA A 84 5.67 9.07 -9.03
C ALA A 84 5.84 9.62 -7.61
N GLN A 85 5.01 10.61 -7.22
CA GLN A 85 5.05 11.15 -5.86
C GLN A 85 4.67 10.14 -4.78
N ILE A 86 3.67 9.29 -5.05
CA ILE A 86 3.25 8.21 -4.14
C ILE A 86 4.37 7.17 -4.00
N LEU A 87 5.10 6.84 -5.07
CA LEU A 87 6.25 5.93 -5.02
C LEU A 87 7.42 6.53 -4.22
N GLU A 88 7.69 7.83 -4.39
CA GLU A 88 8.78 8.52 -3.70
C GLU A 88 8.50 8.77 -2.22
N LYS A 89 7.26 9.11 -1.86
CA LYS A 89 6.88 9.53 -0.48
C LYS A 89 6.06 8.48 0.27
N GLY A 90 5.52 7.49 -0.43
CA GLY A 90 4.64 6.47 0.14
C GLY A 90 5.40 5.36 0.85
N THR A 91 4.65 4.60 1.64
CA THR A 91 5.14 3.41 2.35
C THR A 91 4.74 2.18 1.57
N ILE A 92 5.70 1.32 1.25
CA ILE A 92 5.43 0.01 0.64
C ILE A 92 4.80 -0.87 1.71
N ILE A 93 3.59 -1.37 1.42
CA ILE A 93 2.86 -2.34 2.24
C ILE A 93 2.76 -3.63 1.44
N GLU A 94 3.54 -4.61 1.86
CA GLU A 94 3.44 -5.96 1.35
C GLU A 94 2.34 -6.67 2.14
N THR A 95 1.15 -6.81 1.53
CA THR A 95 0.12 -7.70 2.10
C THR A 95 0.44 -9.13 1.67
N GLU A 96 1.49 -9.70 2.25
CA GLU A 96 1.55 -11.15 2.42
C GLU A 96 0.52 -11.44 3.51
N ASN A 97 -0.56 -12.18 3.23
CA ASN A 97 -1.49 -12.61 4.26
C ASN A 97 -0.65 -13.35 5.31
N PRO A 98 -0.29 -12.73 6.46
CA PRO A 98 0.48 -13.43 7.45
C PRO A 98 -0.54 -14.40 8.01
N GLY A 99 -0.39 -15.68 7.70
CA GLY A 99 -1.03 -16.71 8.50
C GLY A 99 -0.78 -16.30 9.94
N ARG A 100 -1.86 -15.94 10.64
CA ARG A 100 -1.89 -15.41 12.00
C ARG A 100 -0.64 -15.80 12.78
N VAL A 101 0.35 -14.91 12.87
CA VAL A 101 1.35 -15.03 13.94
C VAL A 101 0.68 -14.52 15.20
N ALA A 102 -0.26 -15.33 15.70
CA ALA A 102 -0.80 -15.26 17.04
C ALA A 102 0.31 -15.67 18.02
N SER A 103 1.34 -14.83 18.13
CA SER A 103 2.46 -15.05 19.05
C SER A 103 2.82 -13.74 19.72
N ARG A 104 1.86 -13.09 20.37
CA ARG A 104 2.15 -12.05 21.36
C ARG A 104 1.17 -12.05 22.51
N ASN A 105 1.03 -13.20 23.19
CA ASN A 105 0.72 -13.19 24.63
C ASN A 105 1.13 -14.51 25.31
N LEU A 106 2.42 -14.70 25.54
CA LEU A 106 2.90 -15.56 26.62
C LEU A 106 3.16 -14.66 27.84
N THR A 107 2.11 -14.09 28.43
CA THR A 107 2.21 -13.65 29.82
C THR A 107 2.41 -14.91 30.64
N GLN A 108 3.64 -15.18 31.05
CA GLN A 108 3.94 -16.09 32.15
C GLN A 108 3.32 -15.49 33.42
N GLY A 109 2.03 -15.76 33.62
CA GLY A 109 1.37 -15.56 34.89
C GLY A 109 1.83 -16.67 35.83
N SER A 110 2.65 -16.31 36.80
CA SER A 110 2.99 -17.15 37.94
C SER A 110 1.72 -17.66 38.60
N LEU A 111 1.36 -18.92 38.37
CA LEU A 111 0.35 -19.60 39.17
C LEU A 111 1.00 -19.92 40.52
N VAL A 112 0.83 -19.01 41.47
CA VAL A 112 1.02 -19.28 42.88
C VAL A 112 0.11 -20.46 43.25
N SER A 113 0.72 -21.56 43.68
CA SER A 113 0.00 -22.71 44.20
C SER A 113 -0.39 -22.39 45.64
N HIS A 114 -1.69 -22.29 45.91
CA HIS A 114 -2.23 -22.15 47.26
C HIS A 114 -2.39 -23.56 47.86
N ASN A 115 -1.77 -23.80 49.01
CA ASN A 115 -2.04 -24.96 49.87
C ASN A 115 -2.70 -24.48 51.15
#